data_AF-A0A9E5CKT0-F1
#
_entry.id   AF-A0A9E5CKT0-F1
#
_cell.length_a   1.000
_cell.length_b   1.000
_cell.length_c   1.000
_cell.angle_alpha   90.00
_cell.angle_beta   90.00
_cell.angle_gamma   90.00
#
_symmetry.space_group_name_H-M   'P 1'
#
loop_
_entity.id
_entity.type
_entity.pdbx_description
1 polymer ?
#
loop_
_entity_poly.entity_id
_entity_poly.type
_entity_poly.pdbx_seq_one_letter_code
_entity_poly.pdbx_strand_id
1 'polypeptide(L)'
;LVMGATYPKQLADVREMCPDMPLLVPGVGTQGGDLEAAVRAGVDSHGRRAIINSSRGIIYASDGPGFAQAARQVTGNLRDAINRVLEAEGKGWP
;
A
#
# COMPACT_ATOMS: atom_id res chain seq x y z
N LEU A 1 4.41 -13.17 -3.82
CA LEU A 1 4.82 -13.46 -2.42
C LEU A 1 4.07 -12.52 -1.47
N VAL A 2 3.78 -12.94 -0.23
CA VAL A 2 3.09 -12.11 0.78
C VAL A 2 4.12 -11.60 1.79
N MET A 3 4.18 -10.28 2.02
CA MET A 3 5.13 -9.64 2.93
C MET A 3 4.44 -8.55 3.74
N GLY A 4 4.47 -8.62 5.07
CA GLY A 4 3.77 -7.65 5.93
C GLY A 4 4.37 -6.24 5.89
N ALA A 5 3.51 -5.22 5.95
CA ALA A 5 3.91 -3.80 5.93
C ALA A 5 4.71 -3.32 7.16
N THR A 6 4.77 -4.11 8.23
CA THR A 6 5.45 -3.77 9.50
C THR A 6 6.96 -4.01 9.46
N TYR A 7 7.48 -4.58 8.36
CA TYR A 7 8.87 -5.01 8.20
C TYR A 7 9.49 -4.47 6.90
N PRO A 8 9.65 -3.13 6.76
CA PRO A 8 10.07 -2.51 5.51
C PRO A 8 11.49 -2.91 5.06
N LYS A 9 12.40 -3.22 6.00
CA LYS A 9 13.74 -3.71 5.66
C LYS A 9 13.68 -5.07 4.94
N GLN A 10 12.97 -6.03 5.51
CA GLN A 10 12.79 -7.35 4.88
C GLN A 10 12.06 -7.25 3.54
N LEU A 11 11.13 -6.30 3.42
CA LEU A 11 10.44 -6.04 2.16
C LEU A 11 11.42 -5.55 1.07
N ALA A 12 12.35 -4.65 1.44
CA ALA A 12 13.39 -4.17 0.54
C ALA A 12 14.38 -5.29 0.14
N ASP A 13 14.85 -6.09 1.10
CA ASP A 13 15.74 -7.22 0.85
C ASP A 13 15.12 -8.21 -0.16
N VAL A 14 13.83 -8.53 0.01
CA VAL A 14 13.09 -9.40 -0.90
C VAL A 14 12.88 -8.76 -2.28
N ARG A 15 12.61 -7.45 -2.35
CA ARG A 15 12.50 -6.73 -3.62
C ARG A 15 13.82 -6.74 -4.39
N GLU A 16 14.95 -6.61 -3.71
CA GLU A 16 16.28 -6.71 -4.34
C GLU A 16 16.53 -8.11 -4.90
N MET A 17 16.21 -9.16 -4.13
CA MET A 17 16.38 -10.55 -4.58
C MET A 17 15.43 -10.95 -5.71
N CYS A 18 14.25 -10.33 -5.79
CA CYS A 18 13.19 -10.67 -6.74
C CYS A 18 12.57 -9.42 -7.35
N PRO A 19 13.31 -8.69 -8.22
CA PRO A 19 12.94 -7.35 -8.69
C PRO A 19 11.61 -7.32 -9.44
N ASP A 20 11.29 -8.38 -10.18
CA ASP A 20 10.07 -8.48 -10.99
C ASP A 20 8.93 -9.27 -10.31
N MET A 21 9.11 -9.78 -9.09
CA MET A 21 8.05 -10.57 -8.46
C MET A 21 6.92 -9.66 -7.94
N PRO A 22 5.64 -9.96 -8.22
CA PRO A 22 4.53 -9.31 -7.55
C PRO A 22 4.51 -9.61 -6.04
N LEU A 23 4.44 -8.55 -5.23
CA LEU A 23 4.33 -8.63 -3.78
C LEU A 23 2.93 -8.21 -3.33
N LEU A 24 2.32 -9.01 -2.46
CA LEU A 24 1.11 -8.64 -1.73
C LEU A 24 1.53 -8.15 -0.35
N VAL A 25 1.15 -6.93 0.00
CA VAL A 25 1.55 -6.24 1.23
C VAL A 25 0.33 -5.99 2.13
N PRO A 26 0.00 -6.93 3.02
CA PRO A 26 -1.05 -6.73 4.00
C PRO A 26 -0.58 -5.90 5.20
N GLY A 27 -1.54 -5.30 5.89
CA GLY A 27 -1.31 -4.71 7.22
C GLY A 27 -0.93 -3.22 7.24
N VAL A 28 -1.12 -2.50 6.13
CA VAL A 28 -1.00 -1.04 6.13
C VAL A 28 -2.18 -0.42 6.89
N GLY A 29 -1.91 0.56 7.77
CA GLY A 29 -2.92 1.28 8.54
C GLY A 29 -3.16 0.69 9.93
N THR A 30 -4.20 -0.12 10.11
CA THR A 30 -4.70 -0.56 11.45
C THR A 30 -3.72 -1.43 12.24
N GLN A 31 -2.71 -2.01 11.59
CA GLN A 31 -1.66 -2.80 12.26
C GLN A 31 -0.39 -1.97 12.56
N GLY A 32 -0.45 -0.64 12.43
CA GLY A 32 0.69 0.24 12.68
C GLY A 32 1.77 0.18 11.59
N GLY A 33 1.49 -0.45 10.45
CA GLY A 33 2.39 -0.47 9.30
C GLY A 33 2.49 0.92 8.66
N ASP A 34 3.73 1.39 8.50
CA ASP A 34 4.06 2.63 7.80
C ASP A 34 3.81 2.46 6.30
N LEU A 35 2.77 3.14 5.80
CA LEU A 35 2.41 3.11 4.38
C LEU A 35 3.55 3.59 3.48
N GLU A 36 4.23 4.67 3.87
CA GLU A 36 5.27 5.29 3.06
C GLU A 36 6.48 4.36 2.95
N ALA A 37 6.93 3.80 4.08
CA ALA A 37 8.01 2.82 4.10
C ALA A 37 7.64 1.55 3.32
N ALA A 38 6.41 1.05 3.46
CA ALA A 38 5.94 -0.13 2.74
C ALA A 38 5.86 0.10 1.21
N VAL A 39 5.42 1.28 0.77
CA VAL A 39 5.40 1.62 -0.66
C VAL A 39 6.82 1.71 -1.19
N ARG A 40 7.71 2.48 -0.54
CA ARG A 40 9.11 2.64 -0.98
C ARG A 40 9.85 1.32 -1.10
N ALA A 41 9.72 0.45 -0.10
CA ALA A 41 10.41 -0.83 -0.06
C ALA A 41 9.74 -1.91 -0.94
N GLY A 42 8.42 -1.80 -1.16
CA GLY A 42 7.64 -2.84 -1.81
C GLY A 42 7.59 -2.74 -3.34
N VAL A 43 7.59 -1.53 -3.90
CA VAL A 43 7.45 -1.34 -5.35
C VAL A 43 8.74 -1.65 -6.12
N ASP A 44 8.61 -1.99 -7.39
CA ASP A 44 9.76 -2.11 -8.29
C ASP A 44 10.32 -0.73 -8.72
N SER A 45 11.31 -0.74 -9.63
CA SER A 45 11.92 0.47 -10.17
C SER A 45 10.92 1.39 -10.89
N HIS A 46 9.79 0.85 -11.36
CA HIS A 46 8.73 1.59 -12.04
C HIS A 46 7.59 2.00 -11.11
N GLY A 47 7.69 1.73 -9.80
CA GLY A 47 6.61 2.01 -8.86
C GLY A 47 5.44 1.03 -8.98
N ARG A 48 5.68 -0.19 -9.45
CA ARG A 48 4.68 -1.23 -9.71
C ARG A 48 5.00 -2.50 -8.91
N ARG A 49 4.27 -3.58 -9.20
CA ARG A 49 4.45 -4.94 -8.63
C ARG A 49 4.34 -5.03 -7.10
N ALA A 50 3.68 -4.07 -6.46
CA ALA A 50 3.22 -4.15 -5.08
C ALA A 50 1.71 -3.93 -5.02
N ILE A 51 1.01 -4.85 -4.36
CA ILE A 51 -0.43 -4.76 -4.08
C ILE A 51 -0.56 -4.48 -2.58
N ILE A 52 -0.90 -3.24 -2.23
CA ILE A 52 -1.14 -2.86 -0.83
C ILE A 52 -2.58 -3.25 -0.46
N ASN A 53 -2.72 -4.15 0.51
CA ASN A 53 -4.03 -4.58 0.98
C ASN A 53 -4.48 -3.78 2.21
N SER A 54 -5.68 -3.19 2.12
CA SER A 54 -6.40 -2.57 3.23
C SER A 54 -7.84 -3.07 3.24
N SER A 55 -8.18 -3.95 4.19
CA SER A 55 -9.52 -4.51 4.32
C SER A 55 -10.32 -3.84 5.43
N ARG A 56 -9.93 -4.02 6.70
CA ARG A 56 -10.70 -3.52 7.85
C ARG A 56 -10.88 -2.00 7.84
N GLY A 57 -9.87 -1.24 7.39
CA GLY A 57 -9.97 0.22 7.28
C GLY A 57 -11.04 0.68 6.29
N ILE A 58 -11.33 -0.11 5.26
CA ILE A 58 -12.35 0.19 4.25
C ILE A 58 -13.71 -0.41 4.66
N ILE A 59 -13.74 -1.69 5.05
CA ILE A 59 -14.97 -2.41 5.40
C ILE A 59 -15.66 -1.81 6.64
N TYR A 60 -14.89 -1.25 7.58
CA TYR A 60 -15.43 -0.63 8.78
C TYR A 60 -15.35 0.90 8.76
N ALA A 61 -15.27 1.51 7.57
CA ALA A 61 -15.30 2.96 7.43
C ALA A 61 -16.64 3.58 7.88
N SER A 62 -17.72 2.81 7.85
CA SER A 62 -19.02 3.14 8.42
C SER A 62 -19.84 1.86 8.61
N ASP A 63 -20.75 1.86 9.58
CA ASP A 63 -21.71 0.81 9.89
C ASP A 63 -23.16 1.18 9.50
N GLY A 64 -23.36 2.32 8.83
CA GLY A 64 -24.67 2.86 8.48
C GLY A 64 -24.93 3.01 6.97
N PRO A 65 -26.06 3.65 6.59
CA PRO A 65 -26.48 3.81 5.18
C PRO A 65 -25.45 4.54 4.29
N GLY A 66 -24.52 5.28 4.89
CA GLY A 66 -23.43 5.97 4.19
C GLY A 66 -22.22 5.11 3.83
N PHE A 67 -22.25 3.79 4.08
CA PHE A 67 -21.12 2.88 3.89
C PHE A 67 -20.42 3.05 2.53
N ALA A 68 -21.15 3.06 1.42
CA ALA A 68 -20.55 3.14 0.08
C ALA A 68 -19.74 4.43 -0.11
N GLN A 69 -20.22 5.56 0.43
CA GLN A 69 -19.55 6.84 0.33
C GLN A 69 -18.34 6.91 1.26
N ALA A 70 -18.48 6.41 2.50
CA ALA A 70 -17.38 6.33 3.46
C ALA A 70 -16.24 5.41 2.98
N ALA A 71 -16.57 4.21 2.50
CA ALA A 71 -15.61 3.26 1.95
C ALA A 71 -14.88 3.84 0.73
N ARG A 72 -15.59 4.54 -0.16
CA ARG A 72 -14.99 5.25 -1.30
C ARG A 72 -14.02 6.34 -0.84
N GLN A 73 -14.41 7.14 0.15
CA GLN A 73 -13.55 8.20 0.68
C GLN A 73 -12.24 7.64 1.26
N VAL A 74 -12.33 6.61 2.11
CA VAL A 74 -11.13 5.98 2.70
C VAL A 74 -10.24 5.35 1.63
N THR A 75 -10.84 4.70 0.64
CA THR A 75 -10.12 4.12 -0.50
C THR A 75 -9.40 5.21 -1.31
N GLY A 76 -10.08 6.32 -1.60
CA GLY A 76 -9.50 7.47 -2.28
C GLY A 76 -8.32 8.06 -1.52
N ASN A 77 -8.49 8.29 -0.20
CA ASN A 77 -7.43 8.81 0.65
C ASN A 77 -6.18 7.90 0.65
N LEU A 78 -6.38 6.58 0.72
CA LEU A 78 -5.29 5.60 0.67
C LEU A 78 -4.57 5.63 -0.68
N ARG A 79 -5.32 5.61 -1.78
CA ARG A 79 -4.78 5.71 -3.14
C ARG A 79 -3.95 7.00 -3.30
N ASP A 80 -4.50 8.13 -2.86
CA ASP A 80 -3.84 9.42 -3.00
C ASP A 80 -2.57 9.50 -2.14
N ALA A 81 -2.57 8.88 -0.95
CA ALA A 81 -1.37 8.74 -0.14
C ALA A 81 -0.29 7.88 -0.83
N ILE A 82 -0.65 6.74 -1.41
CA ILE A 82 0.27 5.91 -2.19
C ILE A 82 0.85 6.69 -3.37
N ASN A 83 -0.01 7.40 -4.12
CA ASN A 83 0.41 8.15 -5.30
C ASN A 83 1.35 9.31 -4.94
N ARG A 84 1.10 10.02 -3.83
CA ARG A 84 2.04 11.05 -3.34
C ARG A 84 3.43 10.50 -3.08
N VAL A 85 3.54 9.30 -2.50
CA VAL A 85 4.83 8.63 -2.29
C VAL A 85 5.47 8.27 -3.63
N LEU A 86 4.71 7.70 -4.57
CA LEU A 86 5.22 7.36 -5.89
C LEU A 86 5.70 8.60 -6.68
N GLU A 87 4.95 9.70 -6.63
CA GLU A 87 5.29 10.97 -7.26
C GLU A 87 6.58 11.56 -6.67
N ALA A 88 6.71 11.55 -5.34
CA ALA A 88 7.93 12.01 -4.67
C ALA A 88 9.18 11.20 -5.06
N GLU A 89 9.01 9.93 -5.42
CA GLU A 89 10.08 9.05 -5.91
C GLU A 89 10.28 9.12 -7.43
N GLY A 90 9.56 9.99 -8.15
CA GLY A 90 9.61 10.07 -9.62
C GLY A 90 9.01 8.85 -10.34
N LYS A 91 8.19 8.05 -9.63
CA LYS A 91 7.57 6.80 -10.08
C LYS A 91 6.05 6.92 -10.26
N GLY A 92 5.57 8.14 -10.50
CA GLY A 92 4.17 8.45 -10.71
C GLY A 92 3.53 7.63 -11.85
N TRP A 93 2.21 7.72 -11.95
CA TRP A 93 1.51 7.18 -13.11
C TRP A 93 1.72 8.11 -14.32
N PRO A 94 1.98 7.56 -15.52
CA PRO A 94 2.10 8.36 -16.74
C PRO A 94 0.78 9.03 -17.13
#